data_AF-A0A3Q7HCI1-F1
#
_entry.id   AF-A0A3Q7HCI1-F1
#
_cell.length_a   1.000
_cell.length_b   1.000
_cell.length_c   1.000
_cell.angle_alpha   90.00
_cell.angle_beta   90.00
_cell.angle_gamma   90.00
#
_symmetry.space_group_name_H-M   'P 1'
#
loop_
_entity.id
_entity.type
_entity.pdbx_description
1 polymer ?
#
loop_
_entity_poly.entity_id
_entity_poly.type
_entity_poly.pdbx_seq_one_letter_code
_entity_poly.pdbx_strand_id
1 'polypeptide(L)'
;MTTKYLLAFVTLIIVLVILINPCNACNKDPICKDVNSRFKTCEIFVVGITPFPSHTCCNNLIIMNDNVKCEYDGVRRYCSCIVNFSNSHDHLPYLQDRIGQLYIFCDIHLSFPISERMDCSKL
;
A
#
# COMPACT_ATOMS: atom_id res chain seq x y z
N MET A 1 -7.26 48.39 18.00
CA MET A 1 -8.38 47.46 17.67
C MET A 1 -7.96 46.46 16.59
N THR A 2 -7.22 46.89 15.57
CA THR A 2 -6.71 46.11 14.43
C THR A 2 -5.84 44.90 14.77
N THR A 3 -4.93 45.00 15.74
CA THR A 3 -4.00 43.90 16.10
C THR A 3 -4.69 42.67 16.69
N LYS A 4 -5.80 42.85 17.42
CA LYS A 4 -6.57 41.73 17.99
C LYS A 4 -7.30 40.93 16.92
N TYR A 5 -7.84 41.61 15.91
CA TYR A 5 -8.47 40.95 14.77
C TYR A 5 -7.44 40.21 13.93
N LEU A 6 -6.26 40.81 13.71
CA LEU A 6 -5.16 40.18 12.97
C LEU A 6 -4.73 38.85 13.62
N LEU A 7 -4.54 38.83 14.94
CA LEU A 7 -4.19 37.61 15.68
C LEU A 7 -5.31 36.56 15.61
N ALA A 8 -6.58 36.98 15.72
CA ALA A 8 -7.72 36.08 15.59
C ALA A 8 -7.81 35.43 14.19
N PHE A 9 -7.57 36.21 13.13
CA PHE A 9 -7.55 35.70 11.76
C PHE A 9 -6.40 34.70 11.55
N VAL A 10 -5.21 34.98 12.08
CA VAL A 10 -4.07 34.05 11.98
C VAL A 10 -4.37 32.74 12.70
N THR A 11 -4.94 32.79 13.91
CA THR A 11 -5.33 31.56 14.63
C THR A 11 -6.41 30.77 13.92
N LEU A 12 -7.38 31.44 13.29
CA LEU A 12 -8.44 30.79 12.52
C LEU A 12 -7.87 30.06 11.30
N ILE A 13 -6.92 30.68 10.59
CA ILE A 13 -6.26 30.09 9.43
C ILE A 13 -5.44 28.87 9.83
N ILE A 14 -4.69 28.94 10.94
CA ILE A 14 -3.90 27.80 11.44
C ILE A 14 -4.81 26.62 11.81
N VAL A 15 -5.93 26.87 12.51
CA VAL A 15 -6.91 25.84 12.85
C VAL A 15 -7.54 25.25 11.58
N LEU A 16 -7.85 26.08 10.59
CA LEU A 16 -8.37 25.62 9.31
C LEU A 16 -7.36 24.71 8.62
N VAL A 17 -6.08 25.11 8.55
CA VAL A 17 -4.97 24.34 7.95
C VAL A 17 -4.76 22.98 8.64
N ILE A 18 -4.94 22.91 9.96
CA ILE A 18 -4.86 21.64 10.71
C ILE A 18 -6.05 20.72 10.39
N LEU A 19 -7.24 21.28 10.16
CA LEU A 19 -8.46 20.53 9.82
C LEU A 19 -8.48 20.02 8.37
N ILE A 20 -7.76 20.67 7.44
CA ILE A 20 -7.58 20.20 6.05
C ILE A 20 -6.43 19.22 5.89
N ASN A 21 -5.77 18.76 6.96
CA ASN A 21 -4.90 17.59 6.83
C ASN A 21 -5.75 16.43 6.31
N PRO A 22 -5.58 16.01 5.04
CA PRO A 22 -6.21 14.80 4.61
C PRO A 22 -5.54 13.73 5.45
N CYS A 23 -6.33 12.97 6.22
CA CYS A 23 -5.85 11.70 6.70
C CYS A 23 -5.58 10.86 5.44
N ASN A 24 -4.37 10.94 4.91
CA ASN A 24 -3.93 10.15 3.76
C ASN A 24 -4.03 8.63 4.06
N ALA A 25 -4.16 8.27 5.35
CA ALA A 25 -4.38 6.92 5.85
C ALA A 25 -5.87 6.53 6.05
N CYS A 26 -6.85 7.41 5.78
CA CYS A 26 -8.27 7.16 6.06
C CYS A 26 -9.15 7.07 4.82
N ASN A 27 -8.59 7.17 3.61
CA ASN A 27 -9.28 6.62 2.44
C ASN A 27 -9.24 5.10 2.60
N LYS A 28 -10.31 4.52 3.17
CA LYS A 28 -10.56 3.08 3.04
C LYS A 28 -10.93 2.81 1.58
N ASP A 29 -9.97 2.99 0.68
CA ASP A 29 -10.09 2.59 -0.71
C ASP A 29 -10.50 1.12 -0.67
N PRO A 30 -11.69 0.76 -1.17
CA PRO A 30 -12.14 -0.63 -1.17
C PRO A 30 -11.13 -1.55 -1.87
N ILE A 31 -10.35 -1.02 -2.83
CA ILE A 31 -9.25 -1.75 -3.47
C ILE A 31 -8.16 -2.07 -2.46
N CYS A 32 -7.70 -1.10 -1.65
CA CYS A 32 -6.66 -1.38 -0.66
C CYS A 32 -7.14 -2.37 0.40
N LYS A 33 -8.42 -2.36 0.75
CA LYS A 33 -8.96 -3.40 1.65
C LYS A 33 -8.82 -4.80 1.05
N ASP A 34 -9.17 -4.96 -0.23
CA ASP A 34 -9.03 -6.24 -0.95
C ASP A 34 -7.55 -6.64 -1.10
N VAL A 35 -6.71 -5.73 -1.62
CA VAL A 35 -5.26 -5.90 -1.78
C VAL A 35 -4.60 -6.34 -0.47
N ASN A 36 -4.88 -5.65 0.64
CA ASN A 36 -4.29 -5.97 1.94
C ASN A 36 -4.72 -7.36 2.43
N SER A 37 -6.00 -7.70 2.28
CA SER A 37 -6.53 -8.99 2.70
C SER A 37 -5.90 -10.17 1.94
N ARG A 38 -5.63 -9.96 0.64
CA ARG A 38 -5.00 -10.94 -0.23
C ARG A 38 -3.49 -11.04 0.00
N PHE A 39 -2.80 -9.89 -0.03
CA PHE A 39 -1.35 -9.83 0.07
C PHE A 39 -0.82 -10.29 1.42
N LYS A 40 -1.58 -10.12 2.52
CA LYS A 40 -1.22 -10.64 3.85
C LYS A 40 -0.84 -12.12 3.85
N THR A 41 -1.44 -12.92 2.96
CA THR A 41 -1.14 -14.36 2.87
C THR A 41 0.26 -14.67 2.32
N CYS A 42 0.91 -13.69 1.69
CA CYS A 42 2.26 -13.77 1.14
C CYS A 42 3.34 -13.18 2.05
N GLU A 43 2.94 -12.32 3.00
CA GLU A 43 3.88 -11.54 3.81
C GLU A 43 4.91 -12.41 4.53
N ILE A 44 4.46 -13.46 5.22
CA ILE A 44 5.34 -14.39 5.94
C ILE A 44 6.41 -15.05 5.06
N PHE A 45 6.16 -15.20 3.76
CA PHE A 45 7.14 -15.72 2.82
C PHE A 45 8.10 -14.63 2.34
N VAL A 46 7.60 -13.44 1.96
CA VAL A 46 8.46 -12.36 1.47
C VAL A 46 9.38 -11.81 2.56
N VAL A 47 9.02 -11.96 3.84
CA VAL A 47 9.92 -11.68 4.97
C VAL A 47 10.84 -12.84 5.35
N GLY A 48 10.71 -13.98 4.69
CA GLY A 48 11.59 -15.14 4.85
C GLY A 48 11.30 -16.07 6.01
N ILE A 49 10.14 -15.95 6.69
CA ILE A 49 9.75 -16.85 7.79
C ILE A 49 9.47 -18.26 7.27
N THR A 50 8.80 -18.37 6.10
CA THR A 50 8.52 -19.67 5.48
C THR A 50 9.44 -19.94 4.29
N PRO A 51 9.80 -21.21 4.03
CA PRO A 51 10.64 -21.57 2.90
C PRO A 51 9.92 -21.50 1.55
N PHE A 52 8.59 -21.63 1.55
CA PHE A 52 7.73 -21.63 0.35
C PHE A 52 6.50 -20.71 0.56
N PRO A 53 5.96 -20.10 -0.51
CA PRO A 53 4.69 -19.40 -0.44
C PRO A 53 3.55 -20.42 -0.24
N SER A 54 2.48 -19.99 0.44
CA SER A 54 1.28 -20.81 0.53
C SER A 54 0.55 -20.85 -0.82
N HIS A 55 -0.22 -21.91 -1.08
CA HIS A 55 -1.10 -21.96 -2.25
C HIS A 55 -2.09 -20.79 -2.29
N THR A 56 -2.59 -20.37 -1.12
CA THR A 56 -3.45 -19.20 -0.96
C THR A 56 -2.75 -17.92 -1.40
N CYS A 57 -1.47 -17.74 -1.06
CA CYS A 57 -0.68 -16.61 -1.54
C CYS A 57 -0.63 -16.57 -3.07
N CYS A 58 -0.23 -17.66 -3.72
CA CYS A 58 -0.14 -17.71 -5.18
C CYS A 58 -1.48 -17.42 -5.86
N ASN A 59 -2.57 -18.05 -5.40
CA ASN A 59 -3.91 -17.79 -5.94
C ASN A 59 -4.33 -16.34 -5.79
N ASN A 60 -4.05 -15.73 -4.64
CA ASN A 60 -4.37 -14.33 -4.38
C ASN A 60 -3.58 -13.39 -5.30
N LEU A 61 -2.31 -13.68 -5.55
CA LEU A 61 -1.49 -12.90 -6.47
C LEU A 61 -1.99 -12.98 -7.91
N ILE A 62 -2.44 -14.15 -8.36
CA ILE A 62 -3.07 -14.33 -9.69
C ILE A 62 -4.32 -13.44 -9.79
N ILE A 63 -5.23 -13.54 -8.81
CA ILE A 63 -6.46 -12.73 -8.80
C ILE A 63 -6.14 -11.23 -8.79
N MET A 64 -5.17 -10.80 -7.98
CA MET A 64 -4.73 -9.41 -7.94
C MET A 64 -4.15 -8.96 -9.30
N ASN A 65 -3.38 -9.81 -9.97
CA ASN A 65 -2.76 -9.52 -11.26
C ASN A 65 -3.76 -9.43 -12.42
N ASP A 66 -4.89 -10.11 -12.30
CA ASP A 66 -5.99 -9.98 -13.26
C ASP A 66 -6.81 -8.72 -12.98
N ASN A 67 -7.16 -8.48 -11.72
CA ASN A 67 -7.99 -7.35 -11.30
C ASN A 67 -7.32 -6.00 -11.55
N VAL A 68 -6.00 -5.89 -11.31
CA VAL A 68 -5.26 -4.62 -11.47
C VAL A 68 -5.43 -3.99 -12.86
N LYS A 69 -5.66 -4.81 -13.90
CA LYS A 69 -5.82 -4.36 -15.30
C LYS A 69 -7.21 -3.78 -15.58
N CYS A 70 -8.19 -4.16 -14.76
CA CYS A 70 -9.58 -3.70 -14.88
C CYS A 70 -9.83 -2.41 -14.08
N GLU A 71 -8.91 -2.05 -13.20
CA GLU A 71 -9.05 -0.90 -12.30
C GLU A 71 -8.44 0.37 -12.91
N TYR A 72 -9.16 1.48 -12.78
CA TYR A 72 -8.62 2.79 -13.14
C TYR A 72 -7.39 3.11 -12.27
N ASP A 73 -6.27 3.41 -12.93
CA ASP A 73 -4.96 3.63 -12.30
C ASP A 73 -4.51 2.45 -11.41
N GLY A 74 -4.90 1.22 -11.80
CA GLY A 74 -4.79 0.03 -10.97
C GLY A 74 -3.35 -0.26 -10.51
N VAL A 75 -2.37 -0.17 -11.40
CA VAL A 75 -0.95 -0.47 -11.07
C VAL A 75 -0.45 0.46 -9.96
N ARG A 76 -0.71 1.77 -10.09
CA ARG A 76 -0.33 2.77 -9.09
C ARG A 76 -1.07 2.58 -7.78
N ARG A 77 -2.37 2.27 -7.83
CA ARG A 77 -3.19 2.03 -6.63
C ARG A 77 -2.74 0.79 -5.89
N TYR A 78 -2.52 -0.34 -6.59
CA TYR A 78 -2.04 -1.58 -5.98
C TYR A 78 -0.66 -1.40 -5.33
N CYS A 79 0.26 -0.72 -6.03
CA CYS A 79 1.55 -0.32 -5.45
C CYS A 79 1.35 0.45 -4.13
N SER A 80 0.49 1.47 -4.15
CA SER A 80 0.25 2.33 -2.98
C SER A 80 -0.40 1.55 -1.84
N CYS A 81 -1.31 0.63 -2.13
CA CYS A 81 -1.94 -0.23 -1.13
C CYS A 81 -0.92 -1.15 -0.44
N ILE A 82 0.01 -1.76 -1.19
CA ILE A 82 1.07 -2.63 -0.62
C ILE A 82 2.03 -1.82 0.26
N VAL A 83 2.43 -0.63 -0.18
CA VAL A 83 3.24 0.30 0.64
C VAL A 83 2.47 0.70 1.91
N ASN A 84 1.18 1.00 1.81
CA ASN A 84 0.38 1.33 3.00
C ASN A 84 0.17 0.14 3.94
N PHE A 85 0.01 -1.07 3.40
CA PHE A 85 -0.15 -2.30 4.16
C PHE A 85 1.08 -2.59 5.03
N SER A 86 2.26 -2.60 4.42
CA SER A 86 3.54 -2.77 5.11
C SER A 86 3.68 -1.73 6.23
N ASN A 87 3.45 -0.46 5.93
CA ASN A 87 3.53 0.61 6.93
C ASN A 87 2.41 0.62 8.00
N SER A 88 1.38 -0.23 7.89
CA SER A 88 0.25 -0.27 8.84
C SER A 88 0.47 -1.17 10.05
N HIS A 89 1.56 -1.94 10.09
CA HIS A 89 1.87 -2.87 11.16
C HIS A 89 3.37 -3.20 11.23
N ASP A 90 3.82 -3.75 12.35
CA ASP A 90 5.21 -4.19 12.49
C ASP A 90 5.44 -5.51 11.72
N HIS A 91 6.45 -5.53 10.85
CA HIS A 91 6.91 -6.72 10.14
C HIS A 91 8.43 -6.68 9.95
N LEU A 92 9.01 -7.82 9.61
CA LEU A 92 10.39 -7.89 9.15
C LEU A 92 10.51 -7.29 7.73
N PRO A 93 11.67 -6.76 7.32
CA PRO A 93 11.84 -6.20 5.99
C PRO A 93 11.59 -7.21 4.87
N TYR A 94 10.95 -6.77 3.79
CA TYR A 94 10.72 -7.59 2.61
C TYR A 94 12.05 -7.89 1.92
N LEU A 95 12.33 -9.18 1.71
CA LEU A 95 13.56 -9.67 1.10
C LEU A 95 13.40 -9.73 -0.41
N GLN A 96 14.23 -9.00 -1.16
CA GLN A 96 14.12 -8.94 -2.62
C GLN A 96 14.28 -10.31 -3.29
N ASP A 97 15.21 -11.14 -2.81
CA ASP A 97 15.38 -12.50 -3.33
C ASP A 97 14.12 -13.35 -3.11
N ARG A 98 13.39 -13.14 -2.00
CA ARG A 98 12.12 -13.82 -1.75
C ARG A 98 11.02 -13.33 -2.68
N ILE A 99 10.94 -12.03 -2.95
CA ILE A 99 10.01 -11.49 -3.95
C ILE A 99 10.30 -12.09 -5.34
N GLY A 100 11.57 -12.20 -5.72
CA GLY A 100 11.96 -12.88 -6.97
C GLY A 100 11.55 -14.36 -7.00
N GLN A 101 11.77 -15.09 -5.90
CA GLN A 101 11.34 -16.49 -5.76
C GLN A 101 9.82 -16.65 -5.79
N LEU A 102 9.07 -15.65 -5.31
CA LEU A 102 7.61 -15.63 -5.35
C LEU A 102 7.10 -15.83 -6.79
N TYR A 103 7.71 -15.11 -7.74
CA TYR A 103 7.36 -15.19 -9.17
C TYR A 103 7.64 -16.58 -9.75
N ILE A 104 8.73 -17.20 -9.34
CA ILE A 104 9.11 -18.54 -9.79
C ILE A 104 8.17 -19.60 -9.19
N PHE A 105 7.95 -19.57 -7.87
CA PHE A 105 7.12 -20.58 -7.19
C PHE A 105 5.65 -20.50 -7.56
N CYS A 106 5.13 -19.30 -7.79
CA CYS A 106 3.75 -19.08 -8.20
C CYS A 106 3.55 -19.06 -9.72
N ASP A 107 4.61 -19.25 -10.51
CA ASP A 107 4.61 -19.18 -11.98
C ASP A 107 3.88 -17.93 -12.52
N ILE A 108 4.26 -16.76 -12.01
CA ILE A 108 3.56 -15.50 -12.27
C ILE A 108 4.52 -14.34 -12.49
N HIS A 109 4.15 -13.47 -13.44
CA HIS A 109 4.72 -12.13 -13.56
C HIS A 109 3.66 -11.08 -13.19
N LEU A 110 3.90 -10.34 -12.09
CA LEU A 110 2.96 -9.31 -11.63
C LEU A 110 3.07 -8.04 -12.46
N SER A 111 1.91 -7.44 -12.73
CA SER A 111 1.79 -6.16 -13.44
C SER A 111 2.00 -4.95 -12.51
N PHE A 112 2.18 -5.19 -11.22
CA PHE A 112 2.43 -4.19 -10.18
C PHE A 112 3.60 -4.63 -9.29
N PRO A 113 4.36 -3.68 -8.72
CA PRO A 113 5.50 -4.00 -7.87
C PRO A 113 5.06 -4.42 -6.46
N ILE A 114 5.85 -5.30 -5.83
CA ILE A 114 5.80 -5.54 -4.38
C ILE A 114 6.97 -4.79 -3.75
N SER A 115 6.68 -3.83 -2.86
CA SER A 115 7.69 -3.02 -2.19
C SER A 115 7.10 -2.31 -0.98
N GLU A 116 7.92 -2.09 0.04
CA GLU A 116 7.56 -1.32 1.25
C GLU A 116 7.75 0.19 1.06
N ARG A 117 8.52 0.61 0.05
CA ARG A 117 9.03 1.99 -0.10
C ARG A 117 9.05 2.49 -1.54
N MET A 118 8.28 1.86 -2.43
CA MET A 118 8.20 2.30 -3.83
C MET A 118 7.53 3.68 -3.91
N ASP A 119 8.08 4.57 -4.73
CA ASP A 119 7.41 5.80 -5.13
C ASP A 119 6.41 5.48 -6.24
N CYS A 120 5.18 5.13 -5.85
CA CYS A 120 4.14 4.71 -6.79
C CYS A 120 3.69 5.82 -7.75
N SER A 121 3.97 7.10 -7.46
CA SER A 121 3.61 8.22 -8.33
C SER A 121 4.34 8.21 -9.68
N LYS A 122 5.45 7.46 -9.77
CA LYS A 122 6.29 7.32 -10.97
C LYS A 122 5.93 6.10 -11.83
N LEU A 123 4.87 5.37 -11.48
CA LEU A 123 4.33 4.25 -12.26
C LEU A 123 3.33 4.73 -13.32
#